data_AF-A0A2Z6AY03-F1
#
_entry.id   AF-A0A2Z6AY03-F1
#
_cell.length_a   1.000
_cell.length_b   1.000
_cell.length_c   1.000
_cell.angle_alpha   90.00
_cell.angle_beta   90.00
_cell.angle_gamma   90.00
#
_symmetry.space_group_name_H-M   'P 1'
#
loop_
_entity.id
_entity.type
_entity.pdbx_description
1 polymer ?
#
loop_
_entity_poly.entity_id
_entity_poly.type
_entity_poly.pdbx_seq_one_letter_code
_entity_poly.pdbx_strand_id
1 'polypeptide(L)'
;MPVSCHRLFVALLLCAILAIPLPAHAHRSNIFAWAEGDTIHVECAFSGGKPAMGAPIQVLDNATGTLVTEGQTDKEGLCTFAIPTKAREQRMDLKLVLIAGEGHRGEWIITADEYLGEAEADKAATPSSQAIEPTTTASSTIDGAMRTASLDEATLKRIVDEAISKRIAPLNHKLAAMAEPGPKASDIFGGIGYILGLFGIAAYFKSKSSR
;
A
#
# COMPACT_ATOMS: atom_id res chain seq x y z
N MET A 1 -56.13 20.09 8.60
CA MET A 1 -55.39 18.97 7.98
C MET A 1 -53.90 19.23 7.62
N PRO A 2 -53.25 20.41 7.79
CA PRO A 2 -51.85 20.61 7.34
C PRO A 2 -50.78 20.01 8.27
N VAL A 3 -51.11 19.75 9.54
CA VAL A 3 -50.17 19.22 10.54
C VAL A 3 -49.67 17.80 10.27
N SER A 4 -50.47 16.96 9.59
CA SER A 4 -50.04 15.60 9.24
C SER A 4 -49.02 15.57 8.11
N CYS A 5 -49.12 16.50 7.14
CA CYS A 5 -48.18 16.60 6.04
C CYS A 5 -46.80 17.11 6.52
N HIS A 6 -46.80 18.06 7.47
CA HIS A 6 -45.58 18.57 8.09
C HIS A 6 -44.84 17.52 8.93
N ARG A 7 -45.58 16.71 9.70
CA ARG A 7 -44.99 15.60 10.50
C ARG A 7 -44.41 14.50 9.61
N LEU A 8 -45.08 14.17 8.51
CA LEU A 8 -44.60 13.20 7.54
C LEU A 8 -43.32 13.69 6.85
N PHE A 9 -43.29 14.97 6.44
CA PHE A 9 -42.11 15.56 5.80
C PHE A 9 -40.90 15.61 6.74
N VAL A 10 -41.09 15.98 8.01
CA VAL A 10 -40.01 15.97 9.02
C VAL A 10 -39.51 14.56 9.30
N ALA A 11 -40.39 13.57 9.38
CA ALA A 11 -40.00 12.16 9.57
C ALA A 11 -39.21 11.62 8.36
N LEU A 12 -39.64 11.96 7.15
CA LEU A 12 -38.98 11.53 5.91
C LEU A 12 -37.61 12.20 5.74
N LEU A 13 -37.48 13.48 6.13
CA LEU A 13 -36.21 14.20 6.15
C LEU A 13 -35.25 13.65 7.22
N LEU A 14 -35.76 13.28 8.40
CA LEU A 14 -34.96 12.64 9.46
C LEU A 14 -34.48 11.24 9.03
N CYS A 15 -35.35 10.43 8.42
CA CYS A 15 -34.97 9.15 7.83
C CYS A 15 -33.95 9.31 6.70
N ALA A 16 -34.09 10.33 5.85
CA ALA A 16 -33.14 10.60 4.78
C ALA A 16 -31.75 10.98 5.32
N ILE A 17 -31.67 11.73 6.43
CA ILE A 17 -30.41 12.08 7.10
C ILE A 17 -29.77 10.86 7.76
N LEU A 18 -30.56 9.98 8.40
CA LEU A 18 -30.06 8.74 9.01
C LEU A 18 -29.63 7.69 7.98
N ALA A 19 -30.16 7.76 6.76
CA ALA A 19 -29.82 6.85 5.67
C ALA A 19 -28.54 7.25 4.91
N ILE A 20 -27.89 8.37 5.26
CA ILE A 20 -26.62 8.77 4.64
C ILE A 20 -25.52 7.85 5.18
N PRO A 21 -24.88 7.01 4.33
CA PRO A 21 -23.76 6.20 4.77
C PRO A 21 -22.58 7.13 5.11
N LEU A 22 -22.34 7.34 6.39
CA LEU A 22 -21.11 7.99 6.85
C LEU A 22 -19.97 6.96 6.76
N PRO A 23 -18.80 7.32 6.20
CA PRO A 23 -17.64 6.45 6.24
C PRO A 23 -17.28 6.21 7.71
N ALA A 24 -17.44 4.97 8.16
CA ALA A 24 -16.92 4.55 9.44
C ALA A 24 -15.40 4.44 9.30
N HIS A 25 -14.67 5.42 9.84
CA HIS A 25 -13.22 5.34 10.01
C HIS A 25 -12.89 4.33 11.11
N ALA A 26 -13.16 3.05 10.86
CA ALA A 26 -12.64 1.97 11.67
C ALA A 26 -11.20 1.70 11.23
N HIS A 27 -10.27 1.85 12.17
CA HIS A 27 -8.89 1.36 12.21
C HIS A 27 -8.41 0.67 10.90
N ARG A 28 -7.76 1.45 10.03
CA ARG A 28 -7.23 0.96 8.76
C ARG A 28 -6.03 0.04 9.00
N SER A 29 -6.00 -1.11 8.34
CA SER A 29 -4.83 -1.99 8.28
C SER A 29 -4.01 -1.65 7.03
N ASN A 30 -2.72 -1.46 7.24
CA ASN A 30 -1.75 -1.20 6.18
C ASN A 30 -1.10 -2.52 5.80
N ILE A 31 -1.00 -2.74 4.50
CA ILE A 31 -0.27 -3.84 3.88
C ILE A 31 0.69 -3.21 2.89
N PHE A 32 1.92 -3.71 2.87
CA PHE A 32 2.95 -3.33 1.92
C PHE A 32 3.56 -4.61 1.36
N ALA A 33 3.68 -4.73 0.05
CA ALA A 33 4.31 -5.88 -0.57
C ALA A 33 5.35 -5.45 -1.61
N TRP A 34 6.42 -6.22 -1.71
CA TRP A 34 7.48 -6.02 -2.69
C TRP A 34 8.04 -7.38 -3.12
N ALA A 35 8.65 -7.43 -4.29
CA ALA A 35 9.34 -8.61 -4.76
C ALA A 35 10.85 -8.48 -4.53
N GLU A 36 11.48 -9.58 -4.13
CA GLU A 36 12.92 -9.72 -4.04
C GLU A 36 13.30 -11.10 -4.59
N GLY A 37 14.01 -11.12 -5.71
CA GLY A 37 14.32 -12.35 -6.43
C GLY A 37 13.06 -13.12 -6.85
N ASP A 38 12.91 -14.35 -6.37
CA ASP A 38 11.74 -15.21 -6.65
C ASP A 38 10.70 -15.21 -5.52
N THR A 39 10.83 -14.29 -4.56
CA THR A 39 9.99 -14.23 -3.35
C THR A 39 9.25 -12.90 -3.28
N ILE A 40 7.97 -12.95 -2.89
CA ILE A 40 7.19 -11.78 -2.51
C ILE A 40 7.24 -11.67 -0.99
N HIS A 41 7.62 -10.48 -0.53
CA HIS A 41 7.64 -10.10 0.87
C HIS A 41 6.46 -9.19 1.16
N VAL A 42 5.84 -9.40 2.31
CA VAL A 42 4.66 -8.67 2.75
C VAL A 42 4.88 -8.22 4.19
N GLU A 43 4.61 -6.95 4.46
CA GLU A 43 4.65 -6.33 5.77
C GLU A 43 3.27 -5.76 6.09
N CYS A 44 2.72 -6.12 7.24
CA CYS A 44 1.38 -5.74 7.67
C CYS A 44 1.40 -5.10 9.06
N ALA A 45 0.82 -3.90 9.15
CA ALA A 45 0.72 -3.17 10.40
C ALA A 45 -0.61 -2.43 10.49
N PHE A 46 -1.09 -2.18 11.70
CA PHE A 46 -2.23 -1.29 11.93
C PHE A 46 -1.80 0.17 11.84
N SER A 47 -2.73 1.09 11.63
CA SER A 47 -2.47 2.54 11.55
C SER A 47 -1.65 3.11 12.73
N GLY A 48 -1.67 2.46 13.90
CA GLY A 48 -0.87 2.82 15.07
C GLY A 48 0.57 2.25 15.08
N GLY A 49 1.03 1.66 13.99
CA GLY A 49 2.37 1.06 13.85
C GLY A 49 2.53 -0.33 14.49
N LYS A 50 1.50 -0.87 15.14
CA LYS A 50 1.55 -2.22 15.70
C LYS A 50 1.49 -3.27 14.59
N PRO A 51 2.33 -4.32 14.62
CA PRO A 51 2.30 -5.38 13.63
C PRO A 51 0.98 -6.15 13.68
N ALA A 52 0.46 -6.54 12.51
CA ALA A 52 -0.69 -7.41 12.40
C ALA A 52 -0.22 -8.86 12.50
N MET A 53 -0.18 -9.41 13.72
CA MET A 53 0.39 -10.74 14.00
C MET A 53 -0.61 -11.87 13.75
N GLY A 54 -0.15 -12.98 13.14
CA GLY A 54 -0.99 -14.16 12.92
C GLY A 54 -2.17 -13.93 11.98
N ALA A 55 -2.15 -12.85 11.21
CA ALA A 55 -3.24 -12.45 10.34
C ALA A 55 -3.13 -13.17 8.99
N PRO A 56 -4.21 -13.80 8.49
CA PRO A 56 -4.22 -14.40 7.18
C PRO A 56 -4.08 -13.36 6.06
N ILE A 57 -3.27 -13.72 5.06
CA ILE A 57 -3.08 -13.00 3.80
C ILE A 57 -3.61 -13.87 2.67
N GLN A 58 -4.53 -13.35 1.87
CA GLN A 58 -4.98 -13.99 0.64
C GLN A 58 -4.31 -13.32 -0.55
N VAL A 59 -3.73 -14.11 -1.45
CA VAL A 59 -3.15 -13.64 -2.71
C VAL A 59 -4.09 -14.06 -3.82
N LEU A 60 -4.74 -13.08 -4.42
CA LEU A 60 -5.76 -13.25 -5.45
C LEU A 60 -5.20 -12.81 -6.80
N ASP A 61 -5.70 -13.40 -7.87
CA ASP A 61 -5.62 -12.82 -9.20
C ASP A 61 -6.43 -11.53 -9.22
N ASN A 62 -5.78 -10.39 -9.52
CA ASN A 62 -6.46 -9.09 -9.55
C ASN A 62 -7.54 -9.02 -10.64
N ALA A 63 -7.38 -9.74 -11.75
CA ALA A 63 -8.33 -9.72 -12.85
C ALA A 63 -9.58 -10.58 -12.58
N THR A 64 -9.39 -11.77 -12.00
CA THR A 64 -10.50 -12.73 -11.81
C THR A 64 -11.01 -12.80 -10.38
N GLY A 65 -10.25 -12.31 -9.40
CA GLY A 65 -10.52 -12.49 -7.98
C GLY A 65 -10.26 -13.92 -7.49
N THR A 66 -9.68 -14.79 -8.31
CA THR A 66 -9.42 -16.19 -7.95
C THR A 66 -8.28 -16.27 -6.95
N LEU A 67 -8.45 -17.07 -5.90
CA LEU A 67 -7.38 -17.35 -4.94
C LEU A 67 -6.21 -18.10 -5.61
N VAL A 68 -5.02 -17.51 -5.54
CA VAL A 68 -3.76 -18.07 -6.07
C VAL A 68 -3.01 -18.79 -4.95
N THR A 69 -2.84 -18.12 -3.81
CA THR A 69 -2.21 -18.70 -2.62
C THR A 69 -2.65 -17.97 -1.35
N GLU A 70 -2.42 -18.58 -0.21
CA GLU A 70 -2.63 -17.98 1.11
C GLU A 70 -1.34 -18.00 1.92
N GLY A 71 -1.23 -17.06 2.85
CA GLY A 71 -0.15 -16.96 3.81
C GLY A 71 -0.68 -16.48 5.15
N GLN A 72 0.20 -16.43 6.15
CA GLN A 72 -0.10 -15.88 7.46
C GLN A 72 1.09 -15.05 7.92
N THR A 73 0.81 -13.92 8.56
CA THR A 73 1.86 -13.07 9.13
C THR A 73 2.43 -13.65 10.42
N ASP A 74 3.70 -13.40 10.66
CA ASP A 74 4.41 -13.79 11.88
C ASP A 74 4.23 -12.77 13.02
N LYS A 75 5.08 -12.86 14.05
CA LYS A 75 5.06 -11.95 15.22
C LYS A 75 5.49 -10.52 14.90
N GLU A 76 6.19 -10.31 13.79
CA GLU A 76 6.63 -8.99 13.31
C GLU A 76 5.65 -8.43 12.27
N GLY A 77 4.58 -9.16 11.94
CA GLY A 77 3.63 -8.77 10.91
C GLY A 77 4.13 -9.04 9.49
N LEU A 78 5.16 -9.87 9.34
CA LEU A 78 5.78 -10.21 8.06
C LEU A 78 5.23 -11.53 7.53
N CYS A 79 5.12 -11.63 6.20
CA CYS A 79 4.80 -12.87 5.50
C CYS A 79 5.61 -12.92 4.21
N THR A 80 6.11 -14.09 3.84
CA THR A 80 6.85 -14.30 2.59
C THR A 80 6.34 -15.54 1.88
N PHE A 81 6.30 -15.48 0.55
CA PHE A 81 5.94 -16.63 -0.28
C PHE A 81 6.62 -16.54 -1.65
N ALA A 82 6.92 -17.71 -2.22
CA ALA A 82 7.47 -17.78 -3.57
C ALA A 82 6.46 -17.29 -4.61
N ILE A 83 6.94 -16.63 -5.66
CA ILE A 83 6.09 -16.15 -6.76
C ILE A 83 5.44 -17.37 -7.43
N PRO A 84 4.09 -17.50 -7.43
CA PRO A 84 3.43 -18.65 -8.01
C PRO A 84 3.74 -18.81 -9.50
N THR A 85 4.11 -20.01 -9.94
CA THR A 85 4.50 -20.27 -11.35
C THR A 85 3.43 -19.82 -12.33
N LYS A 86 2.16 -20.07 -12.02
CA LYS A 86 1.02 -19.63 -12.84
C LYS A 86 0.96 -18.10 -12.97
N ALA A 87 1.23 -17.36 -11.89
CA ALA A 87 1.27 -15.90 -11.90
C ALA A 87 2.43 -15.37 -12.77
N ARG A 88 3.57 -16.08 -12.78
CA ARG A 88 4.72 -15.76 -13.62
C ARG A 88 4.44 -16.02 -15.11
N GLU A 89 3.92 -17.19 -15.45
CA GLU A 89 3.63 -17.59 -16.83
C GLU A 89 2.57 -16.72 -17.49
N GLN A 90 1.54 -16.35 -16.72
CA GLN A 90 0.40 -15.57 -17.23
C GLN A 90 0.56 -14.06 -17.03
N ARG A 91 1.70 -13.59 -16.45
CA ARG A 91 1.94 -12.18 -16.09
C ARG A 91 0.75 -11.56 -15.37
N MET A 92 0.33 -12.19 -14.27
CA MET A 92 -0.89 -11.82 -13.54
C MET A 92 -0.60 -10.72 -12.51
N ASP A 93 -1.39 -9.66 -12.47
CA ASP A 93 -1.34 -8.76 -11.32
C ASP A 93 -1.91 -9.48 -10.09
N LEU A 94 -1.20 -9.37 -8.96
CA LEU A 94 -1.59 -10.05 -7.73
C LEU A 94 -2.16 -9.05 -6.74
N LYS A 95 -3.37 -9.34 -6.26
CA LYS A 95 -4.05 -8.59 -5.20
C LYS A 95 -3.88 -9.32 -3.88
N LEU A 96 -3.11 -8.72 -2.97
CA LEU A 96 -2.91 -9.21 -1.61
C LEU A 96 -3.96 -8.59 -0.68
N VAL A 97 -4.66 -9.42 0.08
CA VAL A 97 -5.72 -9.03 1.00
C VAL A 97 -5.38 -9.51 2.40
N LEU A 98 -5.12 -8.57 3.30
CA LEU A 98 -4.92 -8.83 4.73
C LEU A 98 -6.28 -8.87 5.44
N ILE A 99 -6.50 -9.91 6.24
CA ILE A 99 -7.71 -10.08 7.06
C ILE A 99 -7.28 -10.23 8.53
N ALA A 100 -7.21 -9.13 9.26
CA ALA A 100 -6.68 -9.09 10.63
C ALA A 100 -7.76 -9.20 11.74
N GLY A 101 -9.00 -9.53 11.37
CA GLY A 101 -10.13 -9.71 12.30
C GLY A 101 -10.96 -8.44 12.55
N GLU A 102 -12.18 -8.56 13.08
CA GLU A 102 -13.06 -7.44 13.50
C GLU A 102 -13.23 -6.30 12.48
N GLY A 103 -13.19 -6.61 11.17
CA GLY A 103 -13.30 -5.61 10.10
C GLY A 103 -11.98 -4.92 9.70
N HIS A 104 -10.86 -5.29 10.33
CA HIS A 104 -9.52 -4.84 9.94
C HIS A 104 -9.09 -5.56 8.66
N ARG A 105 -9.18 -4.84 7.54
CA ARG A 105 -8.84 -5.34 6.21
C ARG A 105 -7.94 -4.35 5.49
N GLY A 106 -6.89 -4.87 4.87
CA GLY A 106 -5.95 -4.12 4.02
C GLY A 106 -5.84 -4.76 2.65
N GLU A 107 -5.58 -3.97 1.61
CA GLU A 107 -5.37 -4.46 0.24
C GLU A 107 -4.13 -3.82 -0.37
N TRP A 108 -3.37 -4.62 -1.12
CA TRP A 108 -2.22 -4.20 -1.90
C TRP A 108 -2.25 -4.87 -3.27
N ILE A 109 -1.87 -4.17 -4.33
CA ILE A 109 -1.71 -4.75 -5.66
C ILE A 109 -0.24 -4.65 -6.03
N ILE A 110 0.37 -5.80 -6.31
CA ILE A 110 1.71 -5.88 -6.91
C ILE A 110 1.54 -6.29 -8.37
N THR A 111 2.09 -5.49 -9.28
CA THR A 111 1.91 -5.72 -10.72
C THR A 111 2.88 -6.78 -11.24
N ALA A 112 2.51 -7.46 -12.32
CA ALA A 112 3.38 -8.43 -12.97
C ALA A 112 4.74 -7.83 -13.35
N ASP A 113 4.77 -6.60 -13.83
CA ASP A 113 6.01 -5.92 -14.23
C ASP A 113 6.92 -5.66 -13.02
N GLU A 114 6.35 -5.34 -11.85
CA GLU A 114 7.10 -5.08 -10.62
C GLU A 114 7.75 -6.35 -10.08
N TYR A 115 7.00 -7.45 -9.92
CA TYR A 115 7.56 -8.66 -9.34
C TYR A 115 8.38 -9.51 -10.32
N LEU A 116 8.17 -9.35 -11.63
CA LEU A 116 9.00 -10.00 -12.65
C LEU A 116 10.26 -9.19 -12.98
N GLY A 117 10.20 -7.86 -12.93
CA GLY A 117 11.34 -6.98 -13.22
C GLY A 117 12.49 -7.13 -12.21
N GLU A 118 12.17 -7.38 -10.94
CA GLU A 118 13.18 -7.62 -9.90
C GLU A 118 13.77 -9.03 -9.97
N ALA A 119 12.99 -10.03 -10.40
CA ALA A 119 13.47 -11.40 -10.63
C ALA A 119 14.50 -11.50 -11.77
N GLU A 120 14.35 -10.65 -12.81
CA GLU A 120 15.31 -10.59 -13.92
C GLU A 120 16.57 -9.78 -13.57
N ALA A 121 16.45 -8.75 -12.72
CA ALA A 121 17.60 -7.99 -12.22
C ALA A 121 18.57 -8.85 -11.41
N ASP A 122 18.06 -9.81 -10.64
CA ASP A 122 18.87 -10.72 -9.82
C ASP A 122 19.55 -11.83 -10.65
N LYS A 123 18.89 -12.29 -11.74
CA LYS A 123 19.51 -13.24 -12.69
C LYS A 123 20.67 -12.65 -13.50
N ALA A 124 20.73 -11.33 -13.66
CA ALA A 124 21.87 -10.65 -14.26
C ALA A 124 23.08 -10.54 -13.32
N ALA A 125 22.93 -10.88 -12.03
CA ALA A 125 23.96 -10.78 -11.00
C ALA A 125 24.32 -12.15 -10.41
N THR A 126 24.53 -13.17 -11.24
CA THR A 126 25.15 -14.41 -10.75
C THR A 126 26.67 -14.20 -10.60
N PRO A 127 27.25 -14.25 -9.39
CA PRO A 127 28.69 -14.33 -9.24
C PRO A 127 29.13 -15.75 -9.61
N SER A 128 29.95 -15.85 -10.65
CA SER A 128 30.72 -17.05 -10.96
C SER A 128 31.65 -17.37 -9.78
N SER A 129 31.18 -18.22 -8.87
CA SER A 129 32.01 -18.86 -7.85
C SER A 129 32.86 -19.93 -8.53
N GLN A 130 34.02 -19.53 -9.05
CA GLN A 130 35.13 -20.44 -9.29
C GLN A 130 35.97 -20.50 -8.03
N ALA A 131 36.04 -21.71 -7.47
CA ALA A 131 36.95 -22.08 -6.41
C ALA A 131 38.40 -21.81 -6.82
N ILE A 132 39.18 -21.19 -5.94
CA ILE A 132 40.64 -21.07 -6.06
C ILE A 132 41.26 -21.58 -4.76
N GLU A 133 41.91 -22.74 -4.84
CA GLU A 133 42.88 -23.21 -3.85
C GLU A 133 44.15 -22.34 -3.85
N PRO A 134 44.88 -22.22 -2.73
CA PRO A 134 46.04 -21.35 -2.63
C PRO A 134 47.28 -22.05 -3.17
N THR A 135 48.07 -21.40 -4.02
CA THR A 135 49.49 -21.74 -4.17
C THR A 135 50.32 -20.48 -4.41
N THR A 136 51.28 -20.30 -3.51
CA THR A 136 52.36 -19.31 -3.49
C THR A 136 53.30 -19.46 -4.69
N THR A 137 53.70 -18.36 -5.33
CA THR A 137 55.12 -17.94 -5.58
C THR A 137 55.25 -16.81 -6.63
N ALA A 138 55.75 -15.68 -6.14
CA ALA A 138 56.69 -14.68 -6.69
C ALA A 138 56.64 -14.15 -8.15
N SER A 139 56.62 -12.80 -8.18
CA SER A 139 57.44 -11.85 -8.97
C SER A 139 57.14 -11.55 -10.44
N SER A 140 56.65 -10.32 -10.61
CA SER A 140 57.16 -9.25 -11.48
C SER A 140 57.14 -9.43 -13.00
N THR A 141 56.28 -8.66 -13.67
CA THR A 141 56.69 -7.74 -14.75
C THR A 141 55.65 -6.62 -14.83
N ILE A 142 56.10 -5.37 -14.72
CA ILE A 142 55.31 -4.17 -15.03
C ILE A 142 55.26 -4.07 -16.54
N ASP A 143 54.07 -4.14 -17.13
CA ASP A 143 53.83 -3.54 -18.45
C ASP A 143 52.49 -2.81 -18.47
N GLY A 144 52.58 -1.56 -18.87
CA GLY A 144 51.51 -0.59 -18.81
C GLY A 144 50.38 -0.89 -19.79
N ALA A 145 49.16 -0.84 -19.26
CA ALA A 145 48.03 -0.30 -19.99
C ALA A 145 47.08 0.31 -18.95
N MET A 146 47.34 1.58 -18.66
CA MET A 146 46.38 2.48 -18.05
C MET A 146 45.09 2.44 -18.87
N ARG A 147 44.13 1.64 -18.39
CA ARG A 147 42.72 1.87 -18.60
C ARG A 147 42.09 2.06 -17.23
N THR A 148 42.46 3.17 -16.60
CA THR A 148 41.45 3.94 -15.89
C THR A 148 40.39 4.25 -16.93
N ALA A 149 39.39 3.37 -17.04
CA ALA A 149 38.12 3.74 -17.62
C ALA A 149 37.65 4.90 -16.75
N SER A 150 37.92 6.12 -17.21
CA SER A 150 37.27 7.31 -16.70
C SER A 150 35.79 7.05 -16.94
N LEU A 151 35.11 6.51 -15.92
CA LEU A 151 33.67 6.46 -15.90
C LEU A 151 33.22 7.90 -16.08
N ASP A 152 32.68 8.18 -17.26
CA ASP A 152 32.11 9.46 -17.60
C ASP A 152 31.09 9.84 -16.53
N GLU A 153 31.26 11.03 -15.94
CA GLU A 153 30.48 11.48 -14.79
C GLU A 153 28.97 11.45 -15.09
N ALA A 154 28.59 11.70 -16.36
CA ALA A 154 27.21 11.61 -16.81
C ALA A 154 26.69 10.16 -16.83
N THR A 155 27.53 9.20 -17.19
CA THR A 155 27.18 7.76 -17.14
C THR A 155 27.03 7.30 -15.70
N LEU A 156 27.90 7.73 -14.79
CA LEU A 156 27.79 7.41 -13.37
C LEU A 156 26.55 8.06 -12.74
N LYS A 157 26.28 9.34 -13.00
CA LYS A 157 25.05 10.02 -12.54
C LYS A 157 23.79 9.32 -13.04
N ARG A 158 23.77 8.88 -14.30
CA ARG A 158 22.62 8.15 -14.86
C ARG A 158 22.40 6.81 -14.17
N ILE A 159 23.46 6.00 -13.97
CA ILE A 159 23.36 4.71 -13.27
C ILE A 159 22.92 4.93 -11.82
N VAL A 160 23.46 5.95 -11.16
CA VAL A 160 23.13 6.29 -9.78
C VAL A 160 21.68 6.80 -9.68
N ASP A 161 21.23 7.71 -10.53
CA ASP A 161 19.84 8.19 -10.55
C ASP A 161 18.86 7.07 -10.91
N GLU A 162 19.20 6.18 -11.83
CA GLU A 162 18.41 5.00 -12.17
C GLU A 162 18.32 4.03 -10.98
N ALA A 163 19.44 3.73 -10.31
CA ALA A 163 19.46 2.88 -9.12
C ALA A 163 18.73 3.51 -7.92
N ILE A 164 18.90 4.82 -7.72
CA ILE A 164 18.28 5.58 -6.63
C ILE A 164 16.78 5.74 -6.87
N SER A 165 16.34 6.13 -8.07
CA SER A 165 14.91 6.27 -8.39
C SER A 165 14.17 4.95 -8.21
N LYS A 166 14.79 3.83 -8.60
CA LYS A 166 14.24 2.47 -8.41
C LYS A 166 14.07 2.10 -6.93
N ARG A 167 14.91 2.66 -6.03
CA ARG A 167 14.86 2.43 -4.57
C ARG A 167 14.00 3.45 -3.82
N ILE A 168 13.88 4.68 -4.31
CA ILE A 168 13.15 5.78 -3.65
C ILE A 168 11.65 5.72 -3.94
N ALA A 169 11.24 5.30 -5.14
CA ALA A 169 9.81 5.16 -5.48
C ALA A 169 9.02 4.33 -4.44
N PRO A 170 9.47 3.12 -4.02
CA PRO A 170 8.78 2.35 -2.99
C PRO A 170 8.84 3.00 -1.60
N LEU A 171 9.91 3.74 -1.26
CA LEU A 171 10.01 4.45 0.02
C LEU A 171 9.03 5.63 0.13
N ASN A 172 8.85 6.39 -0.95
CA ASN A 172 7.85 7.46 -0.99
C ASN A 172 6.43 6.90 -0.82
N HIS A 173 6.16 5.70 -1.35
CA HIS A 173 4.90 5.02 -1.14
C HIS A 173 4.71 4.58 0.32
N LYS A 174 5.76 4.06 0.99
CA LYS A 174 5.73 3.76 2.44
C LYS A 174 5.39 5.01 3.27
N LEU A 175 5.97 6.16 2.92
CA LEU A 175 5.69 7.43 3.60
C LEU A 175 4.27 7.94 3.32
N ALA A 176 3.81 7.90 2.07
CA ALA A 176 2.46 8.35 1.71
C ALA A 176 1.37 7.52 2.39
N ALA A 177 1.54 6.20 2.48
CA ALA A 177 0.60 5.32 3.17
C ALA A 177 0.59 5.49 4.70
N MET A 178 1.70 5.95 5.30
CA MET A 178 1.78 6.26 6.74
C MET A 178 1.38 7.70 7.09
N ALA A 179 1.48 8.62 6.14
CA ALA A 179 1.35 10.06 6.38
C ALA A 179 -0.09 10.58 6.30
N GLU A 180 -1.11 9.75 6.09
CA GLU A 180 -2.49 10.24 6.04
C GLU A 180 -2.97 10.66 7.43
N PRO A 181 -3.14 11.97 7.70
CA PRO A 181 -3.64 12.42 8.98
C PRO A 181 -5.12 12.02 9.10
N GLY A 182 -5.49 11.41 10.22
CA GLY A 182 -6.88 11.08 10.53
C GLY A 182 -7.81 12.31 10.51
N PRO A 183 -9.13 12.10 10.57
CA PRO A 183 -10.12 13.18 10.51
C PRO A 183 -9.77 14.29 11.51
N LYS A 184 -9.67 15.53 11.02
CA LYS A 184 -9.26 16.66 11.85
C LYS A 184 -10.44 17.10 12.72
N ALA A 185 -10.15 17.63 13.90
CA ALA A 185 -11.18 18.20 14.77
C ALA A 185 -12.04 19.24 14.03
N SER A 186 -11.45 20.01 13.11
CA SER A 186 -12.14 20.97 12.24
C SER A 186 -13.23 20.32 11.39
N ASP A 187 -13.02 19.10 10.92
CA ASP A 187 -13.95 18.39 10.04
C ASP A 187 -15.17 17.91 10.84
N ILE A 188 -14.93 17.49 12.08
CA ILE A 188 -15.97 17.10 13.03
C ILE A 188 -16.81 18.31 13.44
N PHE A 189 -16.16 19.38 13.93
CA PHE A 189 -16.86 20.59 14.37
C PHE A 189 -17.53 21.33 13.20
N GLY A 190 -16.94 21.30 12.01
CA GLY A 190 -17.51 21.85 10.78
C GLY A 190 -18.78 21.11 10.36
N GLY A 191 -18.78 19.77 10.40
CA GLY A 191 -19.97 18.96 10.15
C GLY A 191 -21.10 19.23 11.15
N ILE A 192 -20.78 19.28 12.45
CA ILE A 192 -21.74 19.62 13.51
C ILE A 192 -22.32 21.03 13.28
N GLY A 193 -21.46 22.00 12.96
CA GLY A 193 -21.87 23.38 12.69
C GLY A 193 -22.79 23.51 11.48
N TYR A 194 -22.54 22.74 10.41
CA TYR A 194 -23.39 22.72 9.22
C TYR A 194 -24.80 22.20 9.52
N ILE A 195 -24.91 21.12 10.29
CA ILE A 195 -26.20 20.53 10.71
C ILE A 195 -26.98 21.53 11.57
N LEU A 196 -26.34 22.11 12.59
CA LEU A 196 -26.96 23.11 13.46
C LEU A 196 -27.35 24.38 12.69
N GLY A 197 -26.53 24.80 11.72
CA GLY A 197 -26.78 25.95 10.87
C GLY A 197 -28.03 25.78 10.01
N LEU A 198 -28.16 24.67 9.29
CA LEU A 198 -29.35 24.37 8.48
C LEU A 198 -30.61 24.25 9.35
N PHE A 199 -30.51 23.59 10.50
CA PHE A 199 -31.63 23.46 11.43
C PHE A 199 -32.05 24.82 12.01
N GLY A 200 -31.08 25.68 12.34
CA GLY A 200 -31.33 27.04 12.81
C GLY A 200 -32.03 27.90 11.77
N ILE A 201 -31.59 27.84 10.51
CA ILE A 201 -32.23 28.56 9.39
C ILE A 201 -33.67 28.08 9.20
N ALA A 202 -33.91 26.76 9.19
CA ALA A 202 -35.26 26.20 9.06
C ALA A 202 -36.17 26.61 10.24
N ALA A 203 -35.65 26.60 11.46
CA ALA A 203 -36.37 27.02 12.66
C ALA A 203 -36.73 28.52 12.61
N TYR A 204 -35.83 29.37 12.10
CA TYR A 204 -36.06 30.81 11.93
C TYR A 204 -37.21 31.09 10.94
N PHE A 205 -37.20 30.45 9.78
CA PHE A 205 -38.28 30.62 8.80
C PHE A 205 -39.62 30.04 9.30
N LYS A 206 -39.59 28.91 10.01
CA LYS A 206 -40.79 28.34 10.65
C LYS A 206 -41.37 29.25 11.73
N SER A 207 -40.51 29.86 12.55
CA SER A 207 -40.90 30.87 13.55
C SER A 207 -41.61 32.06 12.92
N LYS A 208 -41.15 32.51 11.74
CA LYS A 208 -41.72 33.65 11.02
C LYS A 208 -43.03 33.32 10.28
N SER A 209 -43.22 32.07 9.85
CA SER A 209 -44.44 31.61 9.19
C SER A 209 -45.58 31.26 10.15
N SER A 210 -45.31 31.11 11.46
CA SER A 210 -46.31 30.81 12.48
C SER A 210 -46.85 32.07 13.20
N ARG A 211 -46.36 33.25 12.83
CA ARG A 211 -46.95 34.56 13.16
C ARG A 211 -47.77 35.04 11.97
#